data_AF-A0AA88EIZ9-F1
#
_entry.id   AF-A0AA88EIZ9-F1
#
_cell.length_a   1.000
_cell.length_b   1.000
_cell.length_c   1.000
_cell.angle_alpha   90.00
_cell.angle_beta   90.00
_cell.angle_gamma   90.00
#
_symmetry.space_group_name_H-M   'P 1'
#
loop_
_entity.id
_entity.type
_entity.pdbx_description
1 polymer ?
#
loop_
_entity_poly.entity_id
_entity_poly.type
_entity_poly.pdbx_seq_one_letter_code
_entity_poly.pdbx_strand_id
1 'polypeptide(L)'
;MCLYARVLNENQLVLQWPLWLKAFPGLIAIFIVQAYGNGINQVFDIDIDRVNKPYLPLVSGELSLKHAWLMMSFGVISGLLIFRLCNADLISTALYCFGLFLATSYSAPPFRFKGSALATTMLLPTVIILLPSNPCILK
;
A
#
# COMPACT_ATOMS: atom_id res chain seq x y z
N MET A 1 -12.20 7.51 -26.74
CA MET A 1 -11.02 8.36 -26.44
C MET A 1 -11.26 9.87 -26.57
N CYS A 2 -12.21 10.36 -27.39
CA CYS A 2 -12.34 11.81 -27.63
C CYS A 2 -13.12 12.65 -26.59
N LEU A 3 -14.04 12.08 -25.79
CA LEU A 3 -14.84 12.90 -24.86
C LEU A 3 -14.03 13.39 -23.66
N TYR A 4 -13.21 12.51 -23.08
CA TYR A 4 -12.35 12.81 -21.93
C TYR A 4 -11.27 13.84 -22.28
N ALA A 5 -10.63 13.68 -23.45
CA ALA A 5 -9.65 14.64 -23.97
C ALA A 5 -10.26 16.02 -24.23
N ARG A 6 -11.52 16.09 -24.71
CA ARG A 6 -12.24 17.34 -24.97
C ARG A 6 -12.58 18.07 -23.66
N VAL A 7 -13.05 17.35 -22.64
CA VAL A 7 -13.38 17.91 -21.32
C VAL A 7 -12.13 18.44 -20.61
N LEU A 8 -10.99 17.76 -20.72
CA LEU A 8 -9.71 18.23 -20.18
C LEU A 8 -9.19 19.48 -20.89
N ASN A 9 -9.37 19.56 -22.21
CA ASN A 9 -8.97 20.72 -23.01
C ASN A 9 -9.86 21.94 -22.74
N GLU A 10 -11.17 21.73 -22.56
CA GLU A 10 -12.14 22.78 -22.22
C GLU A 10 -11.98 23.28 -20.77
N ASN A 11 -11.50 22.42 -19.86
CA ASN A 11 -11.25 22.78 -18.48
C ASN A 11 -9.75 22.75 -18.16
N GLN A 12 -8.96 23.65 -18.78
CA GLN A 12 -7.57 23.89 -18.38
C GLN A 12 -7.40 24.20 -16.87
N LEU A 13 -8.49 24.59 -16.19
CA LEU A 13 -8.56 24.75 -14.74
C LEU A 13 -8.40 23.42 -13.96
N VAL A 14 -8.63 22.25 -14.57
CA VAL A 14 -8.40 20.93 -13.98
C VAL A 14 -6.92 20.54 -14.05
N LEU A 15 -6.18 21.07 -15.02
CA LEU A 15 -4.74 20.86 -15.20
C LEU A 15 -3.90 22.00 -14.60
N GLN A 16 -4.37 22.63 -13.53
CA GLN A 16 -3.60 23.70 -12.90
C GLN A 16 -2.45 23.12 -12.07
N TRP A 17 -1.28 23.78 -12.15
CA TRP A 17 -0.10 23.51 -11.32
C TRP A 17 -0.36 23.28 -9.81
N PRO A 18 -1.27 24.00 -9.13
CA PRO A 18 -1.58 23.76 -7.72
C PRO A 18 -2.20 22.38 -7.46
N LEU A 19 -2.90 21.80 -8.43
CA LEU A 19 -3.50 20.47 -8.29
C LEU A 19 -2.43 19.39 -8.34
N TRP A 20 -1.44 19.52 -9.23
CA TRP A 20 -0.28 18.62 -9.29
C TRP A 20 0.55 18.65 -8.00
N LEU A 21 0.73 19.84 -7.42
CA LEU A 21 1.41 20.00 -6.13
C LEU A 21 0.65 19.33 -4.98
N LYS A 22 -0.69 19.31 -5.02
CA LYS A 22 -1.53 18.56 -4.06
C LYS A 22 -1.55 17.06 -4.32
N ALA A 23 -1.42 16.61 -5.56
CA ALA A 23 -1.39 15.20 -5.93
C ALA A 23 -0.08 14.51 -5.52
N PHE A 24 1.03 15.24 -5.54
CA PHE A 24 2.36 14.68 -5.26
C PHE A 24 2.51 14.03 -3.86
N PRO A 25 2.07 14.66 -2.75
CA PRO A 25 1.99 14.01 -1.44
C PRO A 25 1.17 12.72 -1.45
N GLY A 26 0.06 12.70 -2.19
CA GLY A 26 -0.79 11.52 -2.33
C GLY A 26 -0.07 10.34 -2.98
N LEU A 27 0.76 10.60 -4.00
CA LEU A 27 1.59 9.57 -4.63
C LEU A 27 2.61 8.97 -3.66
N ILE A 28 3.26 9.80 -2.85
CA ILE A 28 4.19 9.34 -1.82
C ILE A 28 3.45 8.48 -0.79
N ALA A 29 2.26 8.92 -0.36
CA ALA A 29 1.45 8.17 0.58
C ALA A 29 1.04 6.80 0.04
N ILE A 30 0.63 6.72 -1.23
CA ILE A 30 0.37 5.44 -1.90
C ILE A 30 1.61 4.55 -1.84
N PHE A 31 2.78 5.05 -2.22
CA PHE A 31 4.03 4.28 -2.17
C PHE A 31 4.37 3.77 -0.75
N ILE A 32 4.10 4.56 0.29
CA ILE A 32 4.32 4.15 1.67
C ILE A 32 3.36 3.04 2.10
N VAL A 33 2.06 3.15 1.79
CA VAL A 33 1.08 2.06 2.05
C VAL A 33 1.54 0.78 1.36
N GLN A 34 2.19 0.91 0.20
CA GLN A 34 2.74 -0.21 -0.55
C GLN A 34 3.95 -0.88 0.05
N ALA A 35 4.91 -0.09 0.50
CA ALA A 35 6.04 -0.63 1.24
C ALA A 35 5.56 -1.31 2.53
N TYR A 36 4.61 -0.69 3.24
CA TYR A 36 4.04 -1.23 4.47
C TYR A 36 3.31 -2.56 4.25
N GLY A 37 2.43 -2.64 3.24
CA GLY A 37 1.69 -3.85 2.91
C GLY A 37 2.58 -5.04 2.53
N ASN A 38 3.61 -4.80 1.73
CA ASN A 38 4.60 -5.84 1.40
C ASN A 38 5.41 -6.26 2.63
N GLY A 39 5.86 -5.30 3.44
CA GLY A 39 6.63 -5.57 4.65
C GLY A 39 5.84 -6.40 5.67
N ILE A 40 4.60 -6.00 5.96
CA ILE A 40 3.78 -6.72 6.94
C ILE A 40 3.43 -8.13 6.44
N ASN A 41 3.19 -8.27 5.14
CA ASN A 41 2.93 -9.58 4.55
C ASN A 41 4.16 -10.51 4.70
N GLN A 42 5.36 -10.03 4.38
CA GLN A 42 6.59 -10.81 4.57
C GLN A 42 6.85 -11.20 6.02
N VAL A 43 6.53 -10.32 6.97
CA VAL A 43 6.68 -10.61 8.41
C VAL A 43 5.78 -11.75 8.86
N PHE A 44 4.51 -11.76 8.44
CA PHE A 44 3.55 -12.80 8.86
C PHE A 44 3.61 -14.08 8.04
N ASP A 45 4.21 -14.02 6.84
CA ASP A 45 4.36 -15.17 5.94
C ASP A 45 5.80 -15.68 5.87
N ILE A 46 6.67 -15.32 6.82
CA ILE A 46 8.11 -15.65 6.77
C ILE A 46 8.39 -17.15 6.56
N ASP A 47 7.60 -18.03 7.19
CA ASP A 47 7.73 -19.49 7.05
C ASP A 47 7.28 -19.99 5.68
N ILE A 48 6.23 -19.39 5.12
CA ILE A 48 5.68 -19.71 3.79
C ILE A 48 6.63 -19.20 2.69
N ASP A 49 7.14 -17.99 2.88
CA ASP A 49 8.07 -17.34 1.96
C ASP A 49 9.46 -17.99 2.01
N ARG A 50 9.84 -18.66 3.11
CA ARG A 50 11.05 -19.49 3.16
C ARG A 50 11.05 -20.60 2.11
N VAL A 51 9.90 -21.21 1.85
CA VAL A 51 9.77 -22.30 0.86
C VAL A 51 9.56 -21.73 -0.55
N ASN A 52 8.72 -20.71 -0.69
CA ASN A 52 8.30 -20.22 -2.01
C ASN A 52 9.20 -19.13 -2.59
N LYS A 53 9.82 -18.30 -1.73
CA LYS A 53 10.56 -17.08 -2.09
C LYS A 53 11.80 -16.88 -1.19
N PRO A 54 12.79 -17.80 -1.26
CA PRO A 54 13.96 -17.77 -0.38
C PRO A 54 14.87 -16.54 -0.57
N TYR A 55 14.73 -15.82 -1.68
CA TYR A 55 15.49 -14.62 -2.01
C TYR A 55 14.96 -13.34 -1.33
N LEU A 56 13.84 -13.40 -0.60
CA LEU A 56 13.29 -12.21 0.04
C LEU A 56 14.20 -11.72 1.17
N PRO A 57 14.38 -10.39 1.35
CA PRO A 57 15.35 -9.83 2.29
C PRO A 57 15.19 -10.32 3.74
N LEU A 58 13.94 -10.51 4.17
CA LEU A 58 13.63 -10.98 5.52
C LEU A 58 13.94 -12.46 5.72
N VAL A 59 13.80 -13.27 4.67
CA VAL A 59 14.00 -14.72 4.67
C VAL A 59 15.48 -15.07 4.45
N SER A 60 16.15 -14.35 3.55
CA SER A 60 17.58 -14.49 3.27
C SER A 60 18.45 -14.03 4.44
N GLY A 61 17.88 -13.30 5.39
CA GLY A 61 18.58 -12.77 6.56
C GLY A 61 19.33 -11.46 6.29
N GLU A 62 19.24 -10.92 5.07
CA GLU A 62 19.79 -9.60 4.72
C GLU A 62 19.12 -8.47 5.50
N LEU A 63 17.84 -8.63 5.82
CA LEU A 63 17.06 -7.71 6.64
C LEU A 63 16.58 -8.41 7.91
N SER A 64 16.98 -7.92 9.08
CA SER A 64 16.45 -8.46 10.34
C SER A 64 14.99 -8.04 10.55
N LEU A 65 14.23 -8.85 11.30
CA LEU A 65 12.86 -8.54 11.70
C LEU A 65 12.72 -7.18 12.40
N LYS A 66 13.67 -6.81 13.27
CA LYS A 66 13.65 -5.51 13.98
C LYS A 66 13.76 -4.34 13.00
N HIS A 67 14.69 -4.43 12.05
CA HIS A 67 14.87 -3.43 11.00
C HIS A 67 13.63 -3.31 10.11
N ALA A 68 12.99 -4.42 9.75
CA ALA A 68 11.74 -4.39 8.99
C ALA A 68 10.63 -3.63 9.73
N TRP A 69 10.42 -3.90 11.01
CA TRP A 69 9.45 -3.18 11.84
C TRP A 69 9.76 -1.69 11.97
N LEU A 70 11.04 -1.33 12.14
CA LEU A 70 11.48 0.06 12.20
C LEU A 70 11.20 0.80 10.89
N MET A 71 11.56 0.21 9.74
CA MET A 71 11.32 0.80 8.43
C MET A 71 9.83 1.01 8.15
N MET A 72 9.00 0.01 8.47
CA MET A 72 7.54 0.12 8.32
C MET A 72 6.96 1.23 9.20
N SER A 73 7.34 1.27 10.47
CA SER A 73 6.84 2.28 11.42
C SER A 73 7.28 3.69 11.02
N PHE A 74 8.54 3.82 10.59
CA PHE A 74 9.07 5.09 10.07
C PHE A 74 8.35 5.54 8.80
N GLY A 75 8.06 4.62 7.88
CA GLY A 75 7.24 4.87 6.70
C GLY A 75 5.88 5.45 7.07
N VAL A 76 5.15 4.79 7.98
CA VAL A 76 3.82 5.26 8.43
C VAL A 76 3.87 6.67 9.04
N ILE A 77 4.83 6.91 9.94
CA ILE A 77 4.98 8.21 10.61
C ILE A 77 5.35 9.31 9.61
N SER A 78 6.28 9.03 8.69
CA SER A 78 6.67 9.98 7.65
C SER A 78 5.51 10.33 6.71
N GLY A 79 4.67 9.36 6.34
CA GLY A 79 3.47 9.62 5.54
C GLY A 79 2.47 10.55 6.24
N LEU A 80 2.17 10.28 7.52
CA LEU A 80 1.31 11.15 8.32
C LEU A 80 1.90 12.56 8.50
N LEU A 81 3.22 12.67 8.67
CA LEU A 81 3.90 13.94 8.81
C LEU A 81 3.81 14.76 7.51
N ILE A 82 4.02 14.13 6.35
CA ILE A 82 3.89 14.78 5.03
C ILE A 82 2.46 15.33 4.86
N PHE A 83 1.45 14.53 5.18
CA PHE A 83 0.05 14.99 5.08
C PHE A 83 -0.25 16.15 6.01
N ARG A 84 0.29 16.13 7.23
CA ARG A 84 0.16 17.25 8.16
C ARG A 84 0.84 18.52 7.65
N LEU A 85 2.06 18.41 7.12
CA LEU A 85 2.83 19.56 6.62
C LEU A 85 2.22 20.15 5.33
N CYS A 86 1.63 19.31 4.49
CA CYS A 86 0.99 19.74 3.25
C CYS A 86 -0.46 20.21 3.44
N ASN A 87 -0.98 20.25 4.66
CA ASN A 87 -2.39 20.53 4.97
C ASN A 87 -3.33 19.68 4.12
N ALA A 88 -3.06 18.37 4.05
CA ALA A 88 -3.91 17.42 3.34
C ALA A 88 -5.32 17.44 3.92
N ASP A 89 -6.31 17.24 3.04
CA ASP A 89 -7.70 17.14 3.44
C ASP A 89 -7.95 15.89 4.31
N LEU A 90 -9.03 15.95 5.09
CA LEU A 90 -9.41 14.87 6.00
C LEU A 90 -9.68 13.56 5.24
N ILE A 91 -10.23 13.65 4.02
CA ILE A 91 -10.55 12.49 3.20
C ILE A 91 -9.27 11.77 2.78
N SER A 92 -8.28 12.51 2.26
CA SER A 92 -6.96 11.95 1.90
C SER A 92 -6.29 11.25 3.08
N THR A 93 -6.29 11.89 4.26
CA THR A 93 -5.70 11.30 5.47
C THR A 93 -6.47 10.05 5.93
N ALA A 94 -7.80 10.08 5.87
CA ALA A 94 -8.64 8.92 6.20
C ALA A 94 -8.40 7.75 5.24
N LEU A 95 -8.28 8.01 3.93
CA LEU A 95 -7.97 6.98 2.93
C LEU A 95 -6.60 6.35 3.16
N TYR A 96 -5.60 7.14 3.54
CA TYR A 96 -4.28 6.63 3.89
C TYR A 96 -4.32 5.69 5.10
N CYS A 97 -4.96 6.13 6.19
CA CYS A 97 -5.15 5.30 7.38
C CYS A 97 -5.97 4.04 7.08
N PHE A 98 -7.01 4.15 6.26
CA PHE A 98 -7.82 3.02 5.84
C PHE A 98 -7.02 2.02 5.00
N GLY A 99 -6.15 2.48 4.09
CA GLY A 99 -5.25 1.63 3.32
C GLY A 99 -4.27 0.85 4.20
N LEU A 100 -3.68 1.51 5.20
CA LEU A 100 -2.84 0.84 6.21
C LEU A 100 -3.63 -0.20 7.00
N PHE A 101 -4.85 0.15 7.45
CA PHE A 101 -5.73 -0.75 8.18
C PHE A 101 -6.10 -2.00 7.36
N LEU A 102 -6.42 -1.83 6.08
CA LEU A 102 -6.70 -2.96 5.18
C LEU A 102 -5.48 -3.85 4.99
N ALA A 103 -4.29 -3.25 4.78
CA ALA A 103 -3.04 -4.00 4.65
C ALA A 103 -2.74 -4.83 5.92
N THR A 104 -2.90 -4.23 7.10
CA THR A 104 -2.76 -4.96 8.37
C THR A 104 -3.81 -6.04 8.52
N SER A 105 -5.08 -5.76 8.26
CA SER A 105 -6.19 -6.71 8.42
C SER A 105 -6.10 -7.90 7.47
N TYR A 106 -5.47 -7.70 6.31
CA TYR A 106 -5.22 -8.77 5.34
C TYR A 106 -4.12 -9.74 5.81
N SER A 107 -3.00 -9.22 6.35
CA SER A 107 -1.82 -10.02 6.70
C SER A 107 -1.76 -10.46 8.17
N ALA A 108 -2.28 -9.67 9.12
CA ALA A 108 -2.18 -9.91 10.55
C ALA A 108 -3.45 -10.59 11.15
N PRO A 109 -3.30 -11.47 12.16
CA PRO A 109 -4.44 -11.95 12.94
C PRO A 109 -5.05 -10.80 13.77
N PRO A 110 -6.38 -10.73 13.97
CA PRO A 110 -7.35 -11.85 13.97
C PRO A 110 -8.08 -12.13 12.64
N PHE A 111 -7.97 -11.27 11.63
CA PHE A 111 -8.82 -11.35 10.44
C PHE A 111 -8.20 -12.08 9.24
N ARG A 112 -6.86 -12.22 9.18
CA ARG A 112 -6.04 -12.92 8.15
C ARG A 112 -6.84 -13.40 6.92
N PHE A 113 -7.39 -12.42 6.18
CA PHE A 113 -8.39 -12.69 5.14
C PHE A 113 -7.84 -13.48 3.95
N LYS A 114 -6.51 -13.60 3.89
CA LYS A 114 -5.72 -14.47 3.02
C LYS A 114 -6.19 -15.93 2.98
N GLY A 115 -6.93 -16.40 4.00
CA GLY A 115 -7.50 -17.76 4.04
C GLY A 115 -8.83 -17.95 3.30
N SER A 116 -9.49 -16.90 2.79
CA SER A 116 -10.78 -17.03 2.11
C SER A 116 -10.71 -16.52 0.66
N ALA A 117 -11.11 -17.36 -0.29
CA ALA A 117 -11.11 -17.02 -1.72
C ALA A 117 -11.94 -15.77 -2.00
N LEU A 118 -13.08 -15.60 -1.31
CA LEU A 118 -14.00 -14.47 -1.52
C LEU A 118 -13.41 -13.13 -1.03
N ALA A 119 -12.82 -13.08 0.17
CA ALA A 119 -12.23 -11.84 0.69
C ALA A 119 -10.96 -11.48 -0.09
N THR A 120 -10.21 -12.48 -0.55
CA THR A 120 -9.05 -12.30 -1.42
C THR A 120 -9.48 -11.67 -2.74
N THR A 121 -10.54 -12.13 -3.41
CA THR A 121 -11.04 -11.51 -4.66
C THR A 121 -11.60 -10.10 -4.49
N MET A 122 -12.18 -9.76 -3.33
CA MET A 122 -12.72 -8.43 -3.06
C MET A 122 -11.66 -7.40 -2.63
N LEU A 123 -10.65 -7.83 -1.86
CA LEU A 123 -9.57 -6.97 -1.39
C LEU A 123 -8.40 -6.91 -2.39
N LEU A 124 -8.20 -7.93 -3.25
CA LEU A 124 -7.14 -7.91 -4.26
C LEU A 124 -7.22 -6.66 -5.14
N PRO A 125 -8.33 -6.22 -5.74
CA PRO A 125 -8.33 -5.02 -6.58
C PRO A 125 -7.81 -3.76 -5.85
N THR A 126 -8.04 -3.68 -4.54
CA THR A 126 -7.54 -2.62 -3.65
C THR A 126 -6.08 -2.83 -3.24
N VAL A 127 -5.61 -4.09 -3.28
CA VAL A 127 -4.28 -4.59 -2.85
C VAL A 127 -3.41 -5.08 -4.03
N ILE A 128 -3.86 -5.00 -5.29
CA ILE A 128 -3.19 -5.52 -6.50
C ILE A 128 -2.13 -4.54 -6.97
N ILE A 129 -2.26 -3.27 -6.60
CA ILE A 129 -1.10 -2.39 -6.63
C ILE A 129 -0.10 -2.86 -5.56
N LEU A 130 -0.56 -3.39 -4.41
CA LEU A 130 0.19 -3.63 -3.16
C LEU A 130 0.95 -4.97 -3.02
N LEU A 131 0.58 -6.08 -3.66
CA LEU A 131 1.23 -7.38 -3.44
C LEU A 131 1.42 -8.16 -4.76
N PRO A 132 2.64 -8.59 -5.14
CA PRO A 132 2.82 -9.53 -6.25
C PRO A 132 2.21 -10.87 -5.84
N SER A 133 1.03 -11.14 -6.39
CA SER A 133 0.22 -12.34 -6.12
C SER A 133 1.03 -13.61 -6.38
N ASN A 134 1.23 -14.41 -5.33
CA ASN A 134 1.65 -15.81 -5.48
C ASN A 134 0.40 -16.63 -5.83
N PRO A 135 0.36 -17.31 -6.99
CA PRO A 135 -0.75 -18.21 -7.34
C PRO A 135 -0.85 -19.45 -6.43
N CYS A 136 0.13 -19.71 -5.56
CA CYS A 136 0.15 -20.87 -4.66
C CYS A 136 -0.81 -20.79 -3.48
N ILE A 137 -1.49 -19.66 -3.22
CA ILE A 137 -2.48 -19.54 -2.12
C ILE A 137 -3.86 -20.11 -2.54
N LEU A 138 -4.00 -20.56 -3.79
CA LEU A 138 -5.22 -21.18 -4.34
C LEU A 138 -5.17 -22.72 -4.36
N LYS A 139 -4.30 -23.35 -3.57
CA LYS A 139 -4.33 -24.81 -3.35
C LYS A 139 -4.77 -25.15 -1.94
#